data_AF-A0A914WD84-F1
#
_entry.id   AF-A0A914WD84-F1
#
_cell.length_a   1.000
_cell.length_b   1.000
_cell.length_c   1.000
_cell.angle_alpha   90.00
_cell.angle_beta   90.00
_cell.angle_gamma   90.00
#
_symmetry.space_group_name_H-M   'P 1'
#
loop_
_entity.id
_entity.type
_entity.pdbx_description
1 polymer ?
#
loop_
_entity_poly.entity_id
_entity_poly.type
_entity_poly.pdbx_seq_one_letter_code
_entity_poly.pdbx_strand_id
1 'polypeptide(L)'
;MAERIVVGKQSPCKTSTIVALVRCLRALGKSVLISAYTHSAVDNVLVKLLQHPDISGDSILRLGSRHQIKSECAHLTLSAKLENVPQPAMYDSIANIYSTVVSMRYSFHQSFGFMFAH
;
A
#
# COMPACT_ATOMS: atom_id res chain seq x y z
N MET A 1 -17.43 27.59 16.61
CA MET A 1 -16.68 27.12 17.80
C MET A 1 -17.05 25.65 18.02
N ALA A 2 -16.06 24.82 18.35
CA ALA A 2 -16.10 23.36 18.56
C ALA A 2 -15.98 22.48 17.29
N GLU A 3 -14.73 22.37 16.85
CA GLU A 3 -14.17 21.23 16.13
C GLU A 3 -14.45 19.93 16.90
N ARG A 4 -14.98 18.92 16.22
CA ARG A 4 -15.08 17.56 16.79
C ARG A 4 -14.27 16.61 15.95
N ILE A 5 -12.96 16.59 16.20
CA ILE A 5 -12.09 15.50 15.79
C ILE A 5 -12.49 14.29 16.63
N VAL A 6 -13.20 13.34 16.03
CA VAL A 6 -13.48 12.03 16.63
C VAL A 6 -12.18 11.22 16.60
N VAL A 7 -11.35 11.45 17.61
CA VAL A 7 -10.25 10.57 18.01
C VAL A 7 -10.89 9.37 18.71
N GLY A 8 -10.77 8.16 18.15
CA GLY A 8 -11.07 6.92 18.90
C GLY A 8 -11.69 5.73 18.16
N LYS A 9 -12.20 5.87 16.93
CA LYS A 9 -12.73 4.70 16.17
C LYS A 9 -12.50 4.88 14.69
N GLN A 10 -11.79 3.93 14.07
CA GLN A 10 -11.70 3.86 12.61
C GLN A 10 -13.12 3.69 12.06
N SER A 11 -13.67 4.76 11.50
CA SER A 11 -14.99 4.75 10.91
C SER A 11 -14.95 3.85 9.67
N PRO A 12 -15.83 2.83 9.56
CA PRO A 12 -15.79 1.84 8.48
C PRO A 12 -15.90 2.47 7.09
N CYS A 13 -16.56 3.63 6.98
CA CYS A 13 -16.71 4.40 5.75
C CYS A 13 -15.36 4.82 5.15
N LYS A 14 -14.41 5.34 5.95
CA LYS A 14 -13.12 5.83 5.41
C LYS A 14 -12.31 4.71 4.76
N THR A 15 -12.18 3.58 5.46
CA THR A 15 -11.45 2.42 4.94
C THR A 15 -12.19 1.78 3.77
N SER A 16 -13.53 1.69 3.82
CA SER A 16 -14.33 1.11 2.74
C SER A 16 -14.27 1.94 1.46
N THR A 17 -14.26 3.28 1.56
CA THR A 17 -14.12 4.17 0.41
C THR A 17 -12.74 4.05 -0.23
N ILE A 18 -11.67 3.96 0.57
CA ILE A 18 -10.31 3.71 0.05
C ILE A 18 -10.26 2.36 -0.66
N VAL A 19 -10.86 1.31 -0.07
CA VAL A 19 -10.94 -0.03 -0.69
C VAL A 19 -11.66 0.03 -2.04
N ALA A 20 -12.82 0.69 -2.09
CA ALA A 20 -13.57 0.86 -3.34
C ALA A 20 -12.78 1.64 -4.40
N LEU A 21 -12.09 2.72 -4.01
CA LEU A 21 -11.26 3.51 -4.91
C LEU A 21 -10.10 2.69 -5.48
N VAL A 22 -9.40 1.93 -4.63
CA VAL A 22 -8.31 1.04 -5.03
C VAL A 22 -8.82 -0.01 -6.03
N ARG A 23 -10.00 -0.59 -5.78
CA ARG A 23 -10.65 -1.54 -6.70
C ARG A 23 -10.96 -0.90 -8.05
N CYS A 24 -11.51 0.30 -8.07
CA CYS A 24 -11.77 1.04 -9.31
C CYS A 24 -10.48 1.31 -10.10
N LEU A 25 -9.43 1.82 -9.45
CA LEU A 25 -8.16 2.11 -10.11
C LEU A 25 -7.49 0.83 -10.64
N ARG A 26 -7.58 -0.27 -9.91
CA ARG A 26 -7.12 -1.58 -10.36
C ARG A 26 -7.90 -2.08 -11.57
N ALA A 27 -9.24 -1.93 -11.58
CA ALA A 27 -10.08 -2.29 -12.73
C ALA A 27 -9.71 -1.48 -13.99
N LEU A 28 -9.18 -0.27 -13.81
CA LEU A 28 -8.62 0.58 -14.88
C LEU A 28 -7.17 0.21 -15.26
N GLY A 29 -6.61 -0.86 -14.71
CA GLY A 29 -5.23 -1.30 -14.98
C GLY A 29 -4.16 -0.37 -14.41
N LYS A 30 -4.50 0.48 -13.43
CA LYS A 30 -3.55 1.40 -12.79
C LYS A 30 -2.94 0.76 -11.54
N SER A 31 -1.64 0.99 -11.36
CA SER A 31 -0.94 0.65 -10.14
C SER A 31 -1.24 1.69 -9.05
N VAL A 32 -1.52 1.24 -7.83
CA VAL A 32 -1.96 2.12 -6.72
C VAL A 32 -0.99 2.01 -5.56
N LEU A 33 -0.50 3.16 -5.05
CA LEU A 33 0.30 3.24 -3.84
C LEU A 33 -0.57 3.69 -2.67
N ILE A 34 -0.62 2.88 -1.61
CA ILE A 34 -1.31 3.23 -0.36
C ILE A 34 -0.25 3.58 0.69
N SER A 35 -0.33 4.80 1.23
CA SER A 35 0.52 5.26 2.32
C SER A 35 -0.34 5.78 3.46
N ALA A 36 0.05 5.50 4.70
CA ALA A 36 -0.61 6.01 5.89
C ALA A 36 0.43 6.29 6.99
N TYR A 37 0.06 7.14 7.94
CA TYR A 37 0.95 7.56 9.03
C TYR A 37 1.37 6.42 9.97
N THR A 38 0.57 5.36 10.07
CA THR A 38 0.87 4.20 10.92
C THR A 38 0.85 2.89 10.13
N HIS A 39 1.75 1.97 10.47
CA HIS A 39 1.77 0.62 9.88
C HIS A 39 0.44 -0.10 10.05
N SER A 40 -0.19 0.01 11.23
CA SER A 40 -1.50 -0.60 11.50
C SER A 40 -2.63 -0.03 10.64
N ALA A 41 -2.58 1.24 10.24
CA ALA A 41 -3.59 1.81 9.34
C ALA A 41 -3.50 1.20 7.94
N VAL A 42 -2.28 1.01 7.41
CA VAL A 42 -2.05 0.32 6.14
C VAL A 42 -2.54 -1.12 6.22
N ASP A 43 -2.18 -1.84 7.29
CA ASP A 43 -2.55 -3.25 7.44
C ASP A 43 -4.08 -3.42 7.57
N ASN A 44 -4.78 -2.50 8.22
CA ASN A 44 -6.24 -2.52 8.31
C ASN A 44 -6.94 -2.32 6.96
N VAL A 45 -6.38 -1.50 6.07
CA VAL A 45 -6.87 -1.38 4.69
C VAL A 45 -6.58 -2.68 3.93
N LEU A 46 -5.37 -3.21 4.10
CA LEU A 46 -4.89 -4.39 3.40
C LEU A 46 -5.72 -5.65 3.69
N VAL A 47 -6.02 -5.90 4.96
CA VAL A 47 -6.90 -7.02 5.37
C VAL A 47 -8.27 -6.92 4.70
N LYS A 48 -8.84 -5.71 4.59
CA LYS A 48 -10.12 -5.52 3.90
C LYS A 48 -10.01 -5.69 2.39
N LEU A 49 -8.89 -5.30 1.78
CA LEU A 49 -8.65 -5.54 0.36
C LEU A 49 -8.58 -7.04 0.05
N LEU A 50 -7.88 -7.81 0.90
CA LEU A 50 -7.74 -9.27 0.74
C LEU A 50 -9.05 -10.05 0.91
N GLN A 51 -10.07 -9.47 1.57
CA GLN A 51 -11.40 -10.08 1.68
C GLN A 51 -12.18 -10.04 0.35
N HIS A 52 -11.72 -9.27 -0.65
CA HIS A 52 -12.37 -9.17 -1.94
C HIS A 52 -11.74 -10.12 -2.97
N PRO A 53 -12.54 -10.96 -3.66
CA PRO A 53 -12.05 -11.99 -4.58
C PRO A 53 -11.34 -11.39 -5.81
N ASP A 54 -11.73 -10.18 -6.20
CA ASP A 54 -11.13 -9.43 -7.30
C ASP A 54 -9.74 -8.86 -6.96
N ILE A 55 -9.24 -9.07 -5.73
CA ILE A 55 -7.90 -8.71 -5.31
C ILE A 55 -7.07 -9.94 -4.89
N SER A 56 -6.22 -10.42 -5.80
CA SER A 56 -5.25 -11.47 -5.49
C SER A 56 -4.10 -10.94 -4.62
N GLY A 57 -3.75 -11.64 -3.54
CA GLY A 57 -2.60 -11.31 -2.69
C GLY A 57 -1.27 -11.26 -3.45
N ASP A 58 -1.17 -11.95 -4.58
CA ASP A 58 0.01 -11.91 -5.45
C ASP A 58 0.29 -10.52 -6.04
N SER A 59 -0.76 -9.75 -6.27
CA SER A 59 -0.67 -8.39 -6.84
C SER A 59 -0.39 -7.30 -5.81
N ILE A 60 -0.37 -7.62 -4.51
CA ILE A 60 -0.11 -6.64 -3.46
C ILE A 60 1.29 -6.83 -2.90
N LEU A 61 2.02 -5.72 -2.79
CA LEU A 61 3.32 -5.67 -2.15
C LEU A 61 3.28 -4.76 -0.92
N ARG A 62 3.50 -5.33 0.26
CA ARG A 62 3.63 -4.57 1.51
C ARG A 62 5.09 -4.26 1.78
N LEU A 63 5.45 -2.98 1.71
CA LEU A 63 6.80 -2.48 2.03
C LEU A 63 6.86 -2.06 3.50
N GLY A 64 7.80 -2.58 4.29
CA GLY A 64 8.01 -2.19 5.69
C GLY A 64 8.60 -3.31 6.55
N SER A 65 9.10 -2.95 7.74
CA SER A 65 9.73 -3.91 8.67
C SER A 65 8.73 -4.92 9.22
N ARG A 66 9.07 -6.22 9.12
CA ARG A 66 8.23 -7.36 9.56
C ARG A 66 7.76 -7.27 11.02
N HIS A 67 8.50 -6.58 11.89
CA HIS A 67 8.22 -6.52 13.33
C HIS A 67 6.96 -5.72 13.73
N GLN A 68 6.36 -4.95 12.82
CA GLN A 68 5.15 -4.15 13.11
C GLN A 68 3.98 -4.49 12.16
N ILE A 69 4.07 -5.63 11.47
CA ILE A 69 3.06 -6.04 10.49
C ILE A 69 2.16 -7.10 11.11
N LYS A 70 0.84 -6.97 10.88
CA LYS A 70 -0.11 -8.01 11.26
C LYS A 70 0.23 -9.36 10.61
N SER A 71 0.06 -10.46 11.34
CA SER A 71 0.32 -11.83 10.86
C SER A 71 -0.40 -12.13 9.53
N GLU A 72 -1.63 -11.63 9.39
CA GLU A 72 -2.47 -11.75 8.18
C GLU A 72 -1.82 -11.10 6.94
N CYS A 73 -0.96 -10.09 7.12
CA CYS A 73 -0.31 -9.34 6.06
C CYS A 73 1.17 -9.74 5.85
N ALA A 74 1.72 -10.62 6.69
CA ALA A 74 3.15 -10.97 6.67
C ALA A 74 3.58 -11.64 5.33
N HIS A 75 2.70 -12.45 4.75
CA HIS A 75 2.92 -13.12 3.46
C HIS A 75 3.00 -12.15 2.27
N LEU A 76 2.49 -10.92 2.42
CA LEU A 76 2.54 -9.88 1.39
C LEU A 76 3.83 -9.06 1.42
N THR A 77 4.70 -9.30 2.40
CA THR A 77 5.96 -8.56 2.53
C THR A 77 6.93 -8.92 1.42
N LEU A 78 7.76 -7.94 1.04
CA LEU A 78 8.84 -8.14 0.06
C LEU A 78 9.68 -9.37 0.42
N SER A 79 10.12 -9.46 1.67
CA SER A 79 10.93 -10.57 2.15
C SER A 79 10.22 -11.93 2.04
N ALA A 80 8.89 -11.99 2.19
CA ALA A 80 8.15 -13.25 2.08
C ALA A 80 7.98 -13.68 0.62
N LYS A 81 7.74 -12.73 -0.29
CA LYS A 81 7.69 -13.01 -1.74
C LYS A 81 9.04 -13.39 -2.32
N LEU A 82 10.12 -12.86 -1.76
CA LEU A 82 11.50 -13.12 -2.23
C LEU A 82 12.14 -14.37 -1.60
N GLU A 83 11.52 -14.99 -0.59
CA GLU A 83 12.09 -16.14 0.13
C GLU A 83 12.34 -17.36 -0.77
N ASN A 84 11.56 -17.51 -1.85
CA ASN A 84 11.69 -18.60 -2.81
C ASN A 84 12.34 -18.16 -4.14
N VAL A 85 12.83 -16.92 -4.24
CA VAL A 85 13.41 -16.39 -5.49
C VAL A 85 14.93 -16.57 -5.46
N PRO A 86 15.54 -17.25 -6.46
CA PRO A 86 16.98 -17.40 -6.53
C PRO A 86 17.67 -16.02 -6.65
N GLN A 87 18.81 -15.86 -5.98
CA GLN A 87 19.50 -14.56 -5.82
C GLN A 87 19.66 -13.71 -7.09
N PRO A 88 20.02 -14.24 -8.29
CA PRO A 88 20.14 -13.39 -9.48
C PRO A 88 18.80 -12.75 -9.89
N ALA A 89 17.68 -13.49 -9.84
CA ALA A 89 16.36 -12.95 -10.16
C ALA A 89 15.78 -12.05 -9.04
N MET A 90 16.30 -12.21 -7.82
CA MET A 90 15.91 -11.40 -6.67
C MET A 90 16.33 -9.93 -6.86
N TYR A 91 17.56 -9.68 -7.31
CA TYR A 91 18.06 -8.32 -7.51
C TYR A 91 17.30 -7.56 -8.60
N ASP A 92 16.98 -8.22 -9.71
CA ASP A 92 16.18 -7.63 -10.80
C ASP A 92 14.76 -7.30 -10.32
N SER A 93 14.16 -8.20 -9.54
CA SER A 93 12.83 -7.99 -8.95
C SER A 93 12.83 -6.80 -7.98
N ILE A 94 13.85 -6.71 -7.13
CA ILE A 94 14.04 -5.58 -6.22
C ILE A 94 14.22 -4.29 -7.01
N ALA A 95 15.09 -4.27 -8.03
CA ALA A 95 15.35 -3.09 -8.86
C ALA A 95 14.08 -2.58 -9.56
N ASN A 96 13.27 -3.49 -10.10
CA ASN A 96 11.98 -3.14 -10.73
C ASN A 96 10.98 -2.55 -9.74
N ILE A 97 10.91 -3.09 -8.52
CA ILE A 97 10.05 -2.56 -7.45
C ILE A 97 10.52 -1.16 -7.06
N TYR A 98 11.81 -0.97 -6.82
CA TYR A 98 12.38 0.35 -6.51
C TYR A 98 12.11 1.35 -7.63
N SER A 99 12.35 0.98 -8.88
CA SER A 99 12.06 1.81 -10.05
C SER A 99 10.58 2.21 -10.11
N THR A 100 9.67 1.26 -9.86
CA THR A 100 8.21 1.53 -9.85
C THR A 100 7.82 2.49 -8.72
N VAL A 101 8.34 2.29 -7.52
CA VAL A 101 8.06 3.16 -6.35
C VAL A 101 8.63 4.56 -6.57
N VAL A 102 9.85 4.66 -7.09
CA VAL A 102 10.50 5.93 -7.42
C VAL A 102 9.72 6.63 -8.54
N SER A 103 9.34 5.93 -9.61
CA SER A 103 8.54 6.47 -10.70
C SER A 103 7.18 6.98 -10.20
N MET A 104 6.49 6.23 -9.33
CA MET A 104 5.26 6.71 -8.69
C MET A 104 5.48 7.97 -7.85
N ARG A 105 6.60 8.07 -7.12
CA ARG A 105 6.96 9.30 -6.38
C ARG A 105 7.16 10.48 -7.33
N TYR A 106 7.85 10.27 -8.45
CA TYR A 106 8.04 11.31 -9.48
C TYR A 106 6.71 11.71 -10.13
N SER A 107 5.86 10.77 -10.53
CA SER A 107 4.54 11.07 -11.09
C SER A 107 3.63 11.77 -10.09
N PHE A 108 3.69 11.41 -8.81
CA PHE A 108 2.94 12.10 -7.76
C PHE A 108 3.47 13.52 -7.55
N HIS A 109 4.80 13.72 -7.56
CA HIS A 109 5.41 15.05 -7.47
C HIS A 109 5.08 15.95 -8.67
N GLN A 110 4.97 15.38 -9.88
CA GLN A 110 4.57 16.13 -11.07
C GLN A 110 3.06 16.42 -11.13
N SER A 111 2.22 15.51 -10.63
CA SER A 111 0.75 15.69 -10.64
C SER A 111 0.24 16.55 -9.47
N PHE A 112 0.97 16.57 -8.36
CA PHE A 112 0.77 17.47 -7.20
C PHE A 112 1.96 18.43 -7.08
N GLY A 113 2.25 19.16 -8.15
CA GLY A 113 3.16 20.30 -8.08
C GLY A 113 2.72 21.25 -6.96
N PHE A 114 3.70 21.73 -6.18
CA PHE A 114 3.58 22.58 -4.98
C PHE A 114 3.25 21.86 -3.67
N MET A 115 4.28 21.40 -2.95
CA MET A 115 4.58 21.89 -1.58
C MET A 115 5.94 21.35 -1.11
N PHE A 116 7.04 21.93 -1.60
CA PHE A 116 8.25 22.08 -0.79
C PHE A 116 8.52 23.58 -0.72
N ALA A 117 7.93 24.22 0.28
CA ALA A 117 8.37 25.52 0.76
C ALA A 117 9.30 25.25 1.95
N HIS A 118 10.57 25.61 1.72
CA HIS A 118 11.68 25.85 2.65
C HIS A 118 12.04 24.79 3.70
#